data_AF-A0A811TWE3-F1
#
_entry.id   AF-A0A811TWE3-F1
#
_cell.length_a   1.000
_cell.length_b   1.000
_cell.length_c   1.000
_cell.angle_alpha   90.00
_cell.angle_beta   90.00
_cell.angle_gamma   90.00
#
_symmetry.space_group_name_H-M   'P 1'
#
loop_
_entity.id
_entity.type
_entity.pdbx_description
1 polymer ?
#
loop_
_entity_poly.entity_id
_entity_poly.type
_entity_poly.pdbx_seq_one_letter_code
_entity_poly.pdbx_strand_id
1 'polypeptide(L)'
;MTYVTDVFLAQSWRDPRLRLPENMSEQYRILDVDWLHSIWRPDCFFKNAKKVTFHEMSIPNHYLWLYHDKTLLYMSKLTLVLSCAMKFESYPHDTQICSMMIESLSHTVEDLVFIWNMTDPLVVNTEIELPQLDISNNYTTDCTIEYSTGNFTCLAIVFNLRRRLGYHLFHTYIPSALIVVMSWISFWIKPEAIPARVTLGVTSLLTLATQNTQSQQSLPPVSYVKAIDVWMSSCSVFVFLSLMEFAVVNNYMGPVATKAMKGYSDENIHEIGDMKVRKNHHRESIIEPQYDTFCHGHATAIYIDKFSRFFFPFSFFILNIVYWTTFL
;
A
#
# COMPACT_ATOMS: atom_id res chain seq x y z
N MET A 1 0.56 4.90 12.38
CA MET A 1 1.88 5.52 12.19
C MET A 1 2.74 5.29 13.44
N THR A 2 3.05 4.02 13.71
CA THR A 2 3.88 3.60 14.85
C THR A 2 4.58 2.31 14.44
N TYR A 3 5.73 2.03 15.05
CA TYR A 3 6.40 0.75 14.93
C TYR A 3 6.80 0.26 16.32
N VAL A 4 6.96 -1.06 16.46
CA VAL A 4 7.35 -1.70 17.72
C VAL A 4 8.75 -2.26 17.55
N THR A 5 9.57 -2.12 18.58
CA THR A 5 10.93 -2.64 18.58
C THR A 5 11.29 -3.13 19.98
N ASP A 6 11.96 -4.27 20.01
CA ASP A 6 12.55 -4.84 21.21
C ASP A 6 14.04 -4.57 21.18
N VAL A 7 14.54 -3.88 22.20
CA VAL A 7 15.94 -3.47 22.29
C VAL A 7 16.55 -3.86 23.62
N PHE A 8 17.86 -4.13 23.58
CA PHE A 8 18.70 -4.11 24.77
C PHE A 8 19.42 -2.76 24.80
N LEU A 9 18.99 -1.89 25.70
CA LEU A 9 19.63 -0.59 25.91
C LEU A 9 20.81 -0.79 26.86
N ALA A 10 22.03 -0.58 26.36
CA ALA A 10 23.25 -0.58 27.14
C ALA A 10 23.74 0.85 27.34
N GLN A 11 24.00 1.23 28.58
CA GLN A 11 24.52 2.54 28.97
C GLN A 11 25.75 2.36 29.83
N SER A 12 26.80 3.11 29.54
CA SER A 12 28.01 3.10 30.34
C SER A 12 28.40 4.51 30.77
N TRP A 13 28.72 4.67 32.05
CA TRP A 13 29.22 5.92 32.61
C TRP A 13 30.20 5.62 33.73
N ARG A 14 31.09 6.58 34.01
CA ARG A 14 32.08 6.47 35.09
C ARG A 14 31.66 7.31 36.28
N ASP A 15 31.60 6.71 37.47
CA ASP A 15 31.32 7.44 38.71
C ASP A 15 32.52 7.38 39.68
N PRO A 16 33.32 8.46 39.77
CA PRO A 16 34.48 8.50 40.65
C PRO A 16 34.17 8.35 42.14
N ARG A 17 32.92 8.63 42.56
CA ARG A 17 32.49 8.61 43.97
C ARG A 17 32.39 7.20 44.53
N LEU A 18 32.24 6.19 43.67
CA LEU A 18 32.17 4.79 44.08
C LEU A 18 33.52 4.36 44.68
N ARG A 19 33.45 3.75 45.88
CA ARG A 19 34.59 3.14 46.55
C ARG A 19 34.50 1.63 46.41
N LEU A 20 35.52 1.06 45.77
CA LEU A 20 35.64 -0.38 45.56
C LEU A 20 36.38 -1.01 46.75
N PRO A 21 36.06 -2.25 47.13
CA PRO A 21 36.84 -2.98 48.11
C PRO A 21 38.24 -3.27 47.57
N GLU A 22 39.27 -3.15 48.41
CA GLU A 22 40.68 -3.32 48.03
C GLU A 22 41.00 -4.73 47.52
N ASN A 23 40.24 -5.74 47.96
CA ASN A 23 40.42 -7.15 47.60
C ASN A 23 39.52 -7.61 46.45
N MET A 24 39.27 -6.76 45.44
CA MET A 24 38.50 -7.16 44.25
C MET A 24 39.42 -7.89 43.25
N SER A 25 39.33 -9.23 43.20
CA SER A 25 40.13 -10.05 42.27
C SER A 25 39.57 -10.12 40.85
N GLU A 26 38.26 -9.93 40.69
CA GLU A 26 37.57 -9.99 39.39
C GLU A 26 37.65 -8.63 38.66
N GLN A 27 37.67 -8.67 37.33
CA GLN A 27 37.72 -7.46 36.50
C GLN A 27 36.43 -6.62 36.59
N TYR A 28 35.30 -7.27 36.85
CA TYR A 28 34.00 -6.66 37.03
C TYR A 28 33.19 -7.44 38.06
N ARG A 29 32.19 -6.79 38.67
CA ARG A 29 31.23 -7.43 39.57
C ARG A 29 29.81 -7.08 39.15
N ILE A 30 28.94 -8.08 39.14
CA ILE A 30 27.51 -7.88 38.89
C ILE A 30 26.88 -7.42 40.20
N LEU A 31 26.19 -6.28 40.15
CA LEU A 31 25.44 -5.71 41.26
C LEU A 31 23.96 -6.07 41.12
N ASP A 32 23.29 -6.18 42.28
CA ASP A 32 21.85 -6.33 42.31
C ASP A 32 21.16 -5.05 41.81
N VAL A 33 19.97 -5.21 41.23
CA VAL A 33 19.20 -4.14 40.58
C VAL A 33 18.77 -3.07 41.60
N ASP A 34 18.57 -3.46 42.86
CA ASP A 34 18.20 -2.57 43.97
C ASP A 34 19.23 -1.43 44.18
N TRP A 35 20.49 -1.63 43.81
CA TRP A 35 21.52 -0.59 43.88
C TRP A 35 21.19 0.62 42.99
N LEU A 36 20.37 0.47 41.95
CA LEU A 36 19.92 1.58 41.10
C LEU A 36 19.09 2.62 41.86
N HIS A 37 18.56 2.29 43.04
CA HIS A 37 17.88 3.26 43.91
C HIS A 37 18.86 4.14 44.69
N SER A 38 20.11 3.70 44.86
CA SER A 38 21.14 4.38 45.66
C SER A 38 22.27 4.98 44.83
N ILE A 39 22.34 4.66 43.54
CA ILE A 39 23.38 5.12 42.61
C ILE A 39 22.74 6.06 41.58
N TRP A 40 23.44 7.15 41.25
CA TRP A 40 23.00 8.03 40.18
C TRP A 40 23.07 7.31 38.82
N ARG A 41 22.05 7.52 37.99
CA ARG A 41 22.00 7.02 36.61
C ARG A 41 21.65 8.16 35.65
N PRO A 42 22.19 8.14 34.41
CA PRO A 42 21.79 9.09 33.37
C PRO A 42 20.28 9.06 33.12
N ASP A 43 19.69 10.21 32.89
CA ASP A 43 18.26 10.40 32.65
C ASP A 43 17.94 10.34 31.15
N CYS A 44 18.06 9.16 30.55
CA CYS A 44 17.67 8.96 29.16
C CYS A 44 16.16 8.70 29.02
N PHE A 45 15.54 9.27 27.99
CA PHE A 45 14.19 8.91 27.58
C PHE A 45 14.07 8.85 26.05
N PHE A 46 13.05 8.13 25.58
CA PHE A 46 12.78 7.99 24.15
C PHE A 46 11.83 9.07 23.68
N LYS A 47 12.34 10.08 22.98
CA LYS A 47 11.60 11.28 22.57
C LYS A 47 10.33 10.99 21.78
N ASN A 48 10.39 10.02 20.86
CA ASN A 48 9.26 9.62 20.03
C ASN A 48 8.52 8.37 20.53
N ALA A 49 8.77 7.91 21.76
CA ALA A 49 8.01 6.80 22.32
C ALA A 49 6.61 7.23 22.75
N LYS A 50 5.61 6.47 22.30
CA LYS A 50 4.23 6.55 22.81
C LYS A 50 4.03 5.66 24.03
N LYS A 51 4.75 4.54 24.08
CA LYS A 51 4.73 3.59 25.19
C LYS A 51 6.10 2.92 25.30
N VAL A 52 6.59 2.79 26.52
CA VAL A 52 7.80 2.07 26.88
C VAL A 52 7.41 1.02 27.90
N THR A 53 7.82 -0.23 27.69
CA THR A 53 7.58 -1.32 28.65
C THR A 53 8.89 -1.99 29.03
N PHE A 54 9.14 -2.03 30.33
CA PHE A 54 10.23 -2.78 30.94
C PHE A 54 9.79 -4.23 31.12
N HIS A 55 10.71 -5.17 30.91
CA HIS A 55 10.43 -6.60 31.01
C HIS A 55 10.83 -7.16 32.37
N GLU A 56 9.85 -7.59 33.16
CA GLU A 56 10.03 -8.34 34.39
C GLU A 56 9.56 -9.79 34.16
N MET A 57 10.49 -10.72 33.90
CA MET A 57 10.16 -12.15 33.76
C MET A 57 10.98 -12.94 34.78
N SER A 58 10.33 -13.35 35.89
CA SER A 58 10.91 -14.07 37.05
C SER A 58 12.01 -13.32 37.82
N ILE A 59 12.93 -12.64 37.12
CA ILE A 59 13.93 -11.71 37.64
C ILE A 59 13.88 -10.47 36.72
N PRO A 60 13.97 -9.24 37.24
CA PRO A 60 14.08 -8.04 36.41
C PRO A 60 15.21 -8.18 35.37
N ASN A 61 14.92 -7.95 34.07
CA ASN A 61 15.92 -8.01 32.99
C ASN A 61 16.79 -6.75 32.98
N HIS A 62 17.38 -6.47 34.13
CA HIS A 62 18.26 -5.36 34.42
C HIS A 62 19.59 -5.94 34.91
N TYR A 63 20.68 -5.52 34.28
CA TYR A 63 22.01 -5.93 34.69
C TYR A 63 22.82 -4.68 34.97
N LEU A 64 23.49 -4.66 36.13
CA LEU A 64 24.40 -3.58 36.49
C LEU A 64 25.79 -4.18 36.74
N TRP A 65 26.73 -3.86 35.89
CA TRP A 65 28.11 -4.33 35.99
C TRP A 65 28.98 -3.18 36.47
N LEU A 66 29.75 -3.42 37.52
CA LEU A 66 30.72 -2.48 38.06
C LEU A 66 32.13 -2.96 37.74
N TYR A 67 32.83 -2.18 36.91
CA TYR A 67 34.22 -2.43 36.54
C TYR A 67 35.19 -1.84 37.57
N HIS A 68 36.41 -2.36 37.58
CA HIS A 68 37.46 -1.94 38.51
C HIS A 68 37.89 -0.47 38.35
N ASP A 69 37.69 0.12 37.16
CA ASP A 69 37.96 1.53 36.86
C ASP A 69 36.85 2.50 37.33
N LYS A 70 35.84 1.96 38.04
CA LYS A 70 34.61 2.62 38.50
C LYS A 70 33.64 2.97 37.38
N THR A 71 33.76 2.31 36.24
CA THR A 71 32.77 2.38 35.18
C THR A 71 31.60 1.46 35.51
N LEU A 72 30.39 1.99 35.41
CA LEU A 72 29.15 1.24 35.48
C LEU A 72 28.67 0.95 34.06
N LEU A 73 28.20 -0.27 33.84
CA LEU A 73 27.46 -0.67 32.65
C LEU A 73 26.08 -1.14 33.09
N TYR A 74 25.06 -0.41 32.67
CA TYR A 74 23.67 -0.74 32.87
C TYR A 74 23.08 -1.26 31.57
N MET A 75 22.46 -2.44 31.62
CA MET A 75 21.75 -3.02 30.50
C MET A 75 20.30 -3.30 30.89
N SER A 76 19.37 -2.95 30.01
CA SER A 76 17.95 -3.24 30.20
C SER A 76 17.29 -3.65 28.89
N LYS A 77 16.43 -4.68 28.96
CA LYS A 77 15.57 -5.06 27.84
C LYS A 77 14.28 -4.23 27.86
N LEU A 78 13.98 -3.57 26.74
CA LEU A 78 12.82 -2.70 26.58
C LEU A 78 12.03 -3.11 25.35
N THR A 79 10.71 -3.04 25.44
CA THR A 79 9.83 -2.97 24.26
C THR A 79 9.35 -1.54 24.11
N LEU A 80 9.56 -0.98 22.93
CA LEU A 80 9.26 0.40 22.61
C LEU A 80 8.20 0.46 21.52
N VAL A 81 7.15 1.25 21.76
CA VAL A 81 6.19 1.65 20.73
C VAL A 81 6.53 3.07 20.30
N LEU A 82 7.19 3.18 19.16
CA LEU A 82 7.76 4.44 18.66
C LEU A 82 6.86 5.03 17.59
N SER A 83 6.73 6.36 17.61
CA SER A 83 6.06 7.13 16.57
C SER A 83 6.99 7.29 15.37
N CYS A 84 6.46 7.02 14.18
CA CYS A 84 7.17 7.21 12.91
C CYS A 84 6.22 7.84 11.89
N ALA A 85 6.62 9.00 11.36
CA ALA A 85 5.87 9.74 10.36
C ALA A 85 6.12 9.14 8.97
N MET A 86 5.36 8.11 8.64
CA MET A 86 5.45 7.39 7.36
C MET A 86 4.88 8.22 6.21
N LYS A 87 5.51 8.13 5.03
CA LYS A 87 5.08 8.79 3.79
C LYS A 87 4.64 7.75 2.76
N PHE A 88 3.39 7.81 2.30
CA PHE A 88 2.78 6.78 1.45
C PHE A 88 2.60 7.20 -0.02
N GLU A 89 3.28 8.26 -0.48
CA GLU A 89 3.15 8.79 -1.84
C GLU A 89 3.42 7.70 -2.90
N SER A 90 4.50 6.93 -2.71
CA SER A 90 4.90 5.83 -3.58
C SER A 90 4.37 4.46 -3.15
N TYR A 91 3.39 4.39 -2.23
CA TYR A 91 2.86 3.11 -1.76
C TYR A 91 2.28 2.25 -2.90
N PRO A 92 2.62 0.94 -3.00
CA PRO A 92 3.41 0.11 -2.07
C PRO A 92 4.92 0.00 -2.37
N HIS A 93 5.46 0.81 -3.28
CA HIS A 93 6.89 0.86 -3.65
C HIS A 93 7.72 1.73 -2.69
N ASP A 94 7.19 2.02 -1.52
CA ASP A 94 7.71 2.96 -0.55
C ASP A 94 8.88 2.39 0.27
N THR A 95 9.78 3.29 0.66
CA THR A 95 10.77 3.06 1.72
C THR A 95 10.48 4.04 2.86
N GLN A 96 10.20 3.49 4.04
CA GLN A 96 9.88 4.26 5.23
C GLN A 96 11.14 4.51 6.05
N ILE A 97 11.35 5.76 6.46
CA ILE A 97 12.47 6.16 7.32
C ILE A 97 11.93 6.35 8.72
N CYS A 98 12.26 5.43 9.62
CA CYS A 98 11.81 5.47 11.00
C CYS A 98 13.00 5.62 11.94
N SER A 99 12.97 6.65 12.78
CA SER A 99 14.01 6.90 13.77
C SER A 99 13.59 6.48 15.17
N MET A 100 14.58 6.13 15.98
CA MET A 100 14.48 5.97 17.43
C MET A 100 15.39 7.03 18.04
N MET A 101 14.84 7.94 18.83
CA MET A 101 15.57 9.08 19.39
C MET A 101 15.67 8.95 20.90
N ILE A 102 16.88 9.03 21.43
CA ILE A 102 17.23 8.95 22.85
C ILE A 102 17.78 10.30 23.27
N GLU A 103 17.13 10.97 24.21
CA GLU A 103 17.44 12.34 24.63
C GLU A 103 17.57 12.40 26.16
N SER A 104 18.36 13.36 26.67
CA SER A 104 18.37 13.64 28.12
C SER A 104 17.13 14.43 28.52
N LEU A 105 16.52 14.07 29.65
CA LEU A 105 15.29 14.69 30.10
C LEU A 105 15.51 16.05 30.78
N SER A 106 16.53 16.16 31.62
CA SER A 106 16.71 17.28 32.54
C SER A 106 18.10 17.91 32.49
N HIS A 107 19.12 17.19 31.99
CA HIS A 107 20.49 17.69 31.92
C HIS A 107 20.79 18.27 30.54
N THR A 108 21.43 19.44 30.53
CA THR A 108 21.90 20.06 29.30
C THR A 108 23.21 19.41 28.83
N VAL A 109 23.66 19.76 27.62
CA VAL A 109 24.94 19.30 27.05
C VAL A 109 26.14 19.69 27.93
N GLU A 110 26.03 20.69 28.81
CA GLU A 110 27.08 21.06 29.75
C GLU A 110 27.26 20.04 30.88
N ASP A 111 26.18 19.36 31.28
CA ASP A 111 26.16 18.41 32.40
C ASP A 111 26.25 16.96 31.93
N LEU A 112 25.60 16.63 30.81
CA LEU A 112 25.46 15.27 30.30
C LEU A 112 25.53 15.23 28.78
N VAL A 113 26.43 14.39 28.26
CA VAL A 113 26.59 14.16 26.82
C VAL A 113 26.46 12.68 26.52
N PHE A 114 25.58 12.33 25.60
CA PHE A 114 25.47 10.98 25.08
C PHE A 114 26.44 10.78 23.91
N ILE A 115 27.17 9.68 23.93
CA ILE A 115 28.14 9.33 22.90
C ILE A 115 27.90 7.86 22.53
N TRP A 116 27.83 7.59 21.24
CA TRP A 116 27.79 6.22 20.73
C TRP A 116 29.07 5.47 21.08
N ASN A 117 28.96 4.17 21.37
CA ASN A 117 30.17 3.35 21.51
C ASN A 117 30.95 3.35 20.19
N MET A 118 32.27 3.55 20.28
CA MET A 118 33.15 3.65 19.12
C MET A 118 33.31 2.33 18.36
N THR A 119 33.14 1.17 19.05
CA THR A 119 33.28 -0.14 18.40
C THR A 119 31.96 -0.58 17.79
N ASP A 120 30.92 -0.67 18.62
CA ASP A 120 29.65 -1.29 18.26
C ASP A 120 28.49 -0.41 18.76
N PRO A 121 28.14 0.67 18.02
CA PRO A 121 27.10 1.60 18.44
C PRO A 121 25.68 1.00 18.29
N LEU A 122 25.50 0.09 17.33
CA LEU A 122 24.25 -0.58 17.03
C LEU A 122 24.53 -1.99 16.53
N VAL A 123 23.92 -2.99 17.17
CA VAL A 123 23.93 -4.38 16.72
C VAL A 123 22.50 -4.79 16.42
N VAL A 124 22.23 -5.09 15.15
CA VAL A 124 20.94 -5.63 14.70
C VAL A 124 21.13 -7.10 14.37
N ASN A 125 20.26 -7.97 14.88
CA ASN A 125 20.31 -9.38 14.55
C ASN A 125 20.01 -9.59 13.06
N THR A 126 20.93 -10.25 12.35
CA THR A 126 20.86 -10.51 10.90
C THR A 126 19.75 -11.48 10.51
N GLU A 127 19.23 -12.26 11.47
CA GLU A 127 18.15 -13.22 11.24
C GLU A 127 16.74 -12.60 11.36
N ILE A 128 16.64 -11.31 11.66
CA ILE A 128 15.35 -10.63 11.78
C ILE A 128 14.72 -10.50 10.40
N GLU A 129 13.63 -11.24 10.18
CA GLU A 129 12.77 -11.07 9.02
C GLU A 129 11.42 -10.47 9.40
N LEU A 130 11.03 -9.40 8.70
CA LEU A 130 9.72 -8.80 8.83
C LEU A 130 8.80 -9.30 7.71
N PRO A 131 7.53 -9.66 7.99
CA PRO A 131 6.65 -10.23 6.97
C PRO A 131 6.33 -9.29 5.79
N GLN A 132 6.16 -7.99 6.07
CA GLN A 132 5.71 -7.00 5.08
C GLN A 132 6.80 -6.00 4.68
N LEU A 133 7.84 -5.87 5.49
CA LEU A 133 8.90 -4.88 5.36
C LEU A 133 10.25 -5.59 5.36
N ASP A 134 11.30 -4.87 5.01
CA ASP A 134 12.67 -5.34 5.07
C ASP A 134 13.56 -4.21 5.55
N ILE A 135 14.55 -4.54 6.38
CA ILE A 135 15.49 -3.54 6.91
C ILE A 135 16.57 -3.33 5.86
N SER A 136 16.35 -2.36 4.97
CA SER A 136 17.26 -2.09 3.84
C SER A 136 18.58 -1.48 4.27
N ASN A 137 18.54 -0.58 5.26
CA ASN A 137 19.73 0.07 5.82
C ASN A 137 19.42 0.56 7.24
N ASN A 138 20.44 0.66 8.07
CA ASN A 138 20.36 1.31 9.37
C ASN A 138 21.64 2.12 9.63
N TYR A 139 21.50 3.23 10.34
CA TYR A 139 22.64 4.07 10.71
C TYR A 139 22.36 4.84 11.98
N THR A 140 23.41 5.25 12.67
CA THR A 140 23.35 6.09 13.86
C THR A 140 23.66 7.55 13.51
N THR A 141 23.06 8.49 14.22
CA THR A 141 23.28 9.93 14.04
C THR A 141 23.12 10.67 15.37
N ASP A 142 23.67 11.86 15.43
CA ASP A 142 23.40 12.85 16.50
C ASP A 142 22.14 13.65 16.11
N CYS A 143 21.28 13.93 17.08
CA CYS A 143 20.04 14.71 16.94
C CYS A 143 19.92 15.82 18.00
N THR A 144 21.03 16.22 18.61
CA THR A 144 21.12 17.28 19.63
C THR A 144 20.38 18.52 19.17
N ILE A 145 19.52 19.04 20.03
CA ILE A 145 18.58 20.11 19.68
C ILE A 145 18.54 21.17 20.77
N GLU A 146 18.45 22.42 20.33
CA GLU A 146 18.29 23.58 21.18
C GLU A 146 16.81 23.82 21.50
N TYR A 147 16.50 23.85 22.80
CA TYR A 147 15.21 24.29 23.32
C TYR A 147 15.35 25.67 23.97
N SER A 148 14.22 26.30 24.30
CA SER A 148 14.21 27.57 25.04
C SER A 148 14.90 27.49 26.41
N THR A 149 15.01 26.30 26.98
CA THR A 149 15.65 26.03 28.28
C THR A 149 17.13 25.69 28.19
N GLY A 150 17.67 25.49 26.98
CA GLY A 150 19.07 25.09 26.76
C GLY A 150 19.20 24.02 25.67
N ASN A 151 20.44 23.59 25.44
CA ASN A 151 20.75 22.54 24.48
C ASN A 151 20.77 21.17 25.17
N PHE A 152 20.11 20.17 24.58
CA PHE A 152 19.98 18.83 25.16
C PHE A 152 20.54 17.78 24.21
N THR A 153 21.40 16.91 24.76
CA THR A 153 22.04 15.84 24.00
C THR A 153 20.99 14.84 23.50
N CYS A 154 21.11 14.45 22.23
CA CYS A 154 20.20 13.50 21.60
C CYS A 154 20.97 12.60 20.62
N LEU A 155 20.75 11.29 20.74
CA LEU A 155 21.25 10.30 19.79
C LEU A 155 20.08 9.63 19.08
N ALA A 156 20.23 9.39 17.79
CA ALA A 156 19.21 8.72 17.00
C ALA A 156 19.76 7.51 16.24
N ILE A 157 18.93 6.47 16.16
CA ILE A 157 19.10 5.35 15.24
C ILE A 157 18.05 5.52 14.15
N VAL A 158 18.44 5.40 12.89
CA VAL A 158 17.54 5.49 11.74
C VAL A 158 17.47 4.14 11.04
N PHE A 159 16.25 3.65 10.85
CA PHE A 159 15.94 2.42 10.12
C PHE A 159 15.25 2.77 8.80
N ASN A 160 15.84 2.33 7.69
CA ASN A 160 15.23 2.40 6.37
C ASN A 160 14.48 1.08 6.10
N LEU A 161 13.16 1.13 6.19
CA LEU A 161 12.28 -0.02 6.04
C LEU A 161 11.66 -0.03 4.64
N ARG A 162 12.10 -0.96 3.79
CA ARG A 162 11.57 -1.12 2.42
C ARG A 162 10.39 -2.08 2.41
N ARG A 163 9.29 -1.74 1.74
CA ARG A 163 8.12 -2.63 1.64
C ARG A 163 8.35 -3.78 0.67
N ARG A 164 7.90 -4.98 1.04
CA ARG A 164 7.89 -6.16 0.15
C ARG A 164 6.69 -6.09 -0.79
N LEU A 165 6.96 -6.07 -2.10
CA LEU A 165 5.92 -5.90 -3.13
C LEU A 165 5.10 -7.16 -3.44
N GLY A 166 5.60 -8.35 -3.10
CA GLY A 166 5.00 -9.62 -3.52
C GLY A 166 3.52 -9.75 -3.18
N TYR A 167 3.13 -9.39 -1.95
CA TYR A 167 1.72 -9.44 -1.53
C TYR A 167 0.82 -8.55 -2.41
N HIS A 168 1.23 -7.31 -2.67
CA HIS A 168 0.46 -6.36 -3.48
C HIS A 168 0.39 -6.76 -4.95
N LEU A 169 1.44 -7.41 -5.47
CA LEU A 169 1.44 -7.95 -6.84
C LEU A 169 0.34 -8.99 -7.02
N PHE A 170 0.26 -9.99 -6.14
CA PHE A 170 -0.69 -11.10 -6.29
C PHE A 170 -2.13 -10.74 -5.88
N HIS A 171 -2.32 -9.89 -4.87
CA HIS A 171 -3.67 -9.56 -4.38
C HIS A 171 -4.27 -8.29 -5.00
N THR A 172 -3.45 -7.38 -5.54
CA THR A 172 -3.94 -6.11 -6.08
C THR A 172 -3.65 -5.95 -7.56
N TYR A 173 -2.38 -5.95 -7.98
CA TYR A 173 -2.00 -5.65 -9.37
C TYR A 173 -2.46 -6.71 -10.37
N ILE A 174 -2.17 -7.99 -10.13
CA ILE A 174 -2.55 -9.08 -11.05
C ILE A 174 -4.08 -9.18 -11.21
N PRO A 175 -4.89 -9.23 -10.13
CA PRO A 175 -6.34 -9.33 -10.28
C PRO A 175 -6.96 -8.09 -10.95
N SER A 176 -6.49 -6.88 -10.64
CA SER A 176 -7.02 -5.67 -11.28
C SER A 176 -6.67 -5.59 -12.76
N ALA A 177 -5.45 -6.00 -13.15
CA ALA A 177 -5.08 -6.13 -14.56
C ALA A 177 -5.96 -7.16 -15.27
N LEU A 178 -6.20 -8.32 -14.66
CA LEU A 178 -7.10 -9.35 -15.21
C LEU A 178 -8.53 -8.82 -15.39
N ILE A 179 -9.04 -8.01 -14.47
CA ILE A 179 -10.38 -7.39 -14.62
C ILE A 179 -10.43 -6.43 -15.81
N VAL A 180 -9.39 -5.62 -16.02
CA VAL A 180 -9.28 -4.76 -17.21
C VAL A 180 -9.27 -5.61 -18.49
N VAL A 181 -8.50 -6.71 -18.51
CA VAL A 181 -8.50 -7.67 -19.62
C VAL A 181 -9.87 -8.32 -19.80
N MET A 182 -10.61 -8.64 -18.73
CA MET A 182 -11.96 -9.19 -18.86
C MET A 182 -12.94 -8.18 -19.47
N SER A 183 -12.76 -6.88 -19.18
CA SER A 183 -13.65 -5.84 -19.69
C SER A 183 -13.61 -5.72 -21.23
N TRP A 184 -12.45 -5.88 -21.85
CA TRP A 184 -12.31 -5.80 -23.32
C TRP A 184 -12.75 -7.08 -24.06
N ILE A 185 -13.06 -8.17 -23.35
CA ILE A 185 -13.65 -9.37 -23.98
C ILE A 185 -15.00 -9.00 -24.59
N SER A 186 -15.66 -7.97 -24.04
CA SER A 186 -16.89 -7.40 -24.61
C SER A 186 -16.75 -6.98 -26.08
N PHE A 187 -15.57 -6.55 -26.55
CA PHE A 187 -15.34 -6.16 -27.95
C PHE A 187 -15.33 -7.34 -28.93
N TRP A 188 -15.13 -8.57 -28.42
CA TRP A 188 -15.17 -9.80 -29.19
C TRP A 188 -16.57 -10.42 -29.25
N ILE A 189 -17.46 -10.02 -28.33
CA ILE A 189 -18.84 -10.46 -28.31
C ILE A 189 -19.61 -9.71 -29.40
N LYS A 190 -20.44 -10.45 -30.14
CA LYS A 190 -21.24 -9.84 -31.21
C LYS A 190 -22.13 -8.73 -30.63
N PRO A 191 -22.28 -7.58 -31.30
CA PRO A 191 -22.86 -6.42 -30.64
C PRO A 191 -24.38 -6.55 -30.41
N GLU A 192 -25.04 -7.55 -31.00
CA GLU A 192 -26.44 -7.90 -30.75
C GLU A 192 -26.66 -8.51 -29.35
N ALA A 193 -25.61 -9.06 -28.71
CA ALA A 193 -25.69 -9.65 -27.38
C ALA A 193 -25.55 -8.60 -26.25
N ILE A 194 -26.45 -7.61 -26.27
CA ILE A 194 -26.48 -6.47 -25.33
C ILE A 194 -26.36 -6.89 -23.85
N PRO A 195 -27.15 -7.87 -23.34
CA PRO A 195 -27.11 -8.23 -21.92
C PRO A 195 -25.74 -8.73 -21.45
N ALA A 196 -25.00 -9.44 -22.32
CA ALA A 196 -23.68 -9.96 -22.00
C ALA A 196 -22.64 -8.84 -21.88
N ARG A 197 -22.61 -7.90 -22.85
CA ARG A 197 -21.64 -6.78 -22.85
C ARG A 197 -21.84 -5.84 -21.65
N VAL A 198 -23.09 -5.48 -21.35
CA VAL A 198 -23.41 -4.62 -20.19
C VAL A 198 -23.02 -5.28 -18.88
N THR A 199 -23.37 -6.57 -18.71
CA THR A 199 -23.07 -7.30 -17.47
C THR A 199 -21.56 -7.38 -17.25
N LEU A 200 -20.77 -7.74 -18.27
CA LEU A 200 -19.31 -7.80 -18.14
C LEU A 200 -18.68 -6.46 -17.75
N GLY A 201 -19.11 -5.36 -18.37
CA GLY A 201 -18.55 -4.04 -18.05
C GLY A 201 -18.95 -3.52 -16.66
N VAL A 202 -20.24 -3.64 -16.28
CA VAL A 202 -20.73 -3.18 -14.98
C VAL A 202 -20.16 -4.02 -13.84
N THR A 203 -20.14 -5.36 -14.00
CA THR A 203 -19.52 -6.25 -13.00
C THR A 203 -18.04 -5.94 -12.83
N SER A 204 -17.30 -5.71 -13.92
CA SER A 204 -15.88 -5.34 -13.85
C SER A 204 -15.65 -4.04 -13.09
N LEU A 205 -16.48 -3.01 -13.32
CA LEU A 205 -16.38 -1.72 -12.62
C LEU A 205 -16.69 -1.87 -11.12
N LEU A 206 -17.74 -2.63 -10.80
CA LEU A 206 -18.10 -2.93 -9.41
C LEU A 206 -16.97 -3.68 -8.70
N THR A 207 -16.37 -4.70 -9.34
CA THR A 207 -15.26 -5.47 -8.76
C THR A 207 -14.04 -4.58 -8.50
N LEU A 208 -13.67 -3.70 -9.44
CA LEU A 208 -12.57 -2.74 -9.23
C LEU A 208 -12.87 -1.76 -8.09
N ALA A 209 -14.10 -1.26 -7.98
CA ALA A 209 -14.51 -0.38 -6.89
C ALA A 209 -14.44 -1.07 -5.52
N THR A 210 -14.88 -2.33 -5.44
CA THR A 210 -14.74 -3.15 -4.23
C THR A 210 -13.27 -3.39 -3.88
N GLN A 211 -12.43 -3.73 -4.86
CA GLN A 211 -11.01 -3.97 -4.64
C GLN A 211 -10.27 -2.71 -4.20
N ASN A 212 -10.61 -1.53 -4.77
CA ASN A 212 -10.04 -0.26 -4.33
C ASN A 212 -10.40 0.01 -2.86
N THR A 213 -11.67 -0.17 -2.50
CA THR A 213 -12.13 -0.01 -1.11
C THR A 213 -11.37 -0.94 -0.15
N GLN A 214 -11.20 -2.22 -0.52
CA GLN A 214 -10.44 -3.19 0.27
C GLN A 214 -8.97 -2.77 0.45
N SER A 215 -8.34 -2.25 -0.61
CA SER A 215 -6.96 -1.75 -0.54
C SER A 215 -6.82 -0.55 0.41
N GLN A 216 -7.79 0.35 0.44
CA GLN A 216 -7.76 1.52 1.34
C GLN A 216 -7.99 1.16 2.82
N GLN A 217 -8.77 0.10 3.11
CA GLN A 217 -9.00 -0.33 4.49
C GLN A 217 -7.73 -0.79 5.21
N SER A 218 -6.74 -1.26 4.46
CA SER A 218 -5.46 -1.71 5.02
C SER A 218 -4.49 -0.57 5.33
N LEU A 219 -4.87 0.68 5.02
CA LEU A 219 -4.03 1.86 5.13
C LEU A 219 -4.68 2.92 6.00
N PRO A 220 -3.90 3.72 6.76
CA PRO A 220 -4.46 4.89 7.40
C PRO A 220 -4.99 5.86 6.34
N PRO A 221 -6.10 6.58 6.60
CA PRO A 221 -6.60 7.56 5.66
C PRO A 221 -5.57 8.70 5.52
N VAL A 222 -5.14 8.93 4.28
CA VAL A 222 -4.24 10.03 3.91
C VAL A 222 -4.90 10.88 2.83
N SER A 223 -4.64 12.19 2.85
CA SER A 223 -5.32 13.15 1.97
C SER A 223 -4.67 13.32 0.59
N TYR A 224 -3.46 12.80 0.39
CA TYR A 224 -2.74 12.90 -0.88
C TYR A 224 -2.89 11.63 -1.72
N VAL A 225 -2.64 11.77 -3.03
CA VAL A 225 -2.71 10.66 -4.00
C VAL A 225 -1.51 9.72 -3.82
N LYS A 226 -1.80 8.42 -3.78
CA LYS A 226 -0.79 7.35 -3.68
C LYS A 226 -0.58 6.67 -5.04
N ALA A 227 0.58 6.05 -5.26
CA ALA A 227 0.85 5.30 -6.49
C ALA A 227 -0.18 4.19 -6.76
N ILE A 228 -0.68 3.50 -5.72
CA ILE A 228 -1.75 2.51 -5.87
C ILE A 228 -3.08 3.14 -6.30
N ASP A 229 -3.37 4.38 -5.87
CA ASP A 229 -4.60 5.08 -6.25
C ASP A 229 -4.56 5.45 -7.73
N VAL A 230 -3.39 5.86 -8.23
CA VAL A 230 -3.15 6.12 -9.66
C VAL A 230 -3.38 4.86 -10.49
N TRP A 231 -2.87 3.71 -10.04
CA TRP A 231 -3.11 2.42 -10.70
C TRP A 231 -4.59 2.05 -10.73
N MET A 232 -5.25 2.03 -9.58
CA MET A 232 -6.67 1.64 -9.48
C MET A 232 -7.58 2.61 -10.24
N SER A 233 -7.30 3.91 -10.21
CA SER A 233 -8.04 4.92 -10.98
C SER A 233 -7.84 4.74 -12.48
N SER A 234 -6.61 4.47 -12.92
CA SER A 234 -6.33 4.18 -14.33
C SER A 234 -7.08 2.96 -14.81
N CYS A 235 -7.02 1.83 -14.09
CA CYS A 235 -7.78 0.62 -14.41
C CYS A 235 -9.29 0.89 -14.47
N SER A 236 -9.82 1.69 -13.55
CA SER A 236 -11.24 2.07 -13.52
C SER A 236 -11.64 2.91 -14.74
N VAL A 237 -10.78 3.83 -15.17
CA VAL A 237 -10.98 4.61 -16.40
C VAL A 237 -11.00 3.71 -17.63
N PHE A 238 -10.10 2.72 -17.75
CA PHE A 238 -10.12 1.76 -18.86
C PHE A 238 -11.41 0.95 -18.92
N VAL A 239 -11.88 0.44 -17.77
CA VAL A 239 -13.15 -0.29 -17.72
C VAL A 239 -14.33 0.63 -18.05
N PHE A 240 -14.34 1.86 -17.54
CA PHE A 240 -15.37 2.86 -17.88
C PHE A 240 -15.38 3.20 -19.37
N LEU A 241 -14.20 3.35 -20.00
CA LEU A 241 -14.09 3.58 -21.43
C LEU A 241 -14.58 2.37 -22.25
N SER A 242 -14.42 1.14 -21.76
CA SER A 242 -14.98 -0.04 -22.42
C SER A 242 -16.52 -0.06 -22.37
N LEU A 243 -17.12 0.40 -21.27
CA LEU A 243 -18.57 0.60 -21.16
C LEU A 243 -19.08 1.73 -22.06
N MET A 244 -18.33 2.82 -22.15
CA MET A 244 -18.65 3.94 -23.05
C MET A 244 -18.58 3.50 -24.51
N GLU A 245 -17.57 2.72 -24.87
CA GLU A 245 -17.44 2.12 -26.21
C GLU A 245 -18.69 1.30 -26.56
N PHE A 246 -19.14 0.44 -25.64
CA PHE A 246 -20.37 -0.33 -25.84
C PHE A 246 -21.59 0.58 -26.04
N ALA A 247 -21.73 1.65 -25.26
CA ALA A 247 -22.83 2.60 -25.40
C ALA A 247 -22.83 3.26 -26.78
N VAL A 248 -21.64 3.63 -27.29
CA VAL A 248 -21.46 4.19 -28.63
C VAL A 248 -21.81 3.17 -29.72
N VAL A 249 -21.30 1.94 -29.61
CA VAL A 249 -21.61 0.84 -30.54
C VAL A 249 -23.11 0.56 -30.60
N ASN A 250 -23.77 0.51 -29.44
CA ASN A 250 -25.21 0.29 -29.35
C ASN A 250 -26.02 1.44 -29.96
N ASN A 251 -25.57 2.69 -29.79
CA ASN A 251 -26.21 3.85 -30.40
C ASN A 251 -26.13 3.82 -31.94
N TYR A 252 -24.95 3.48 -32.50
CA TYR A 252 -24.79 3.31 -33.95
C TYR A 252 -25.52 2.07 -34.50
N MET A 253 -25.85 1.11 -33.64
CA MET A 253 -26.69 -0.05 -33.99
C MET A 253 -28.20 0.21 -33.99
N GLY A 254 -28.72 1.32 -33.46
CA GLY A 254 -30.16 1.61 -33.48
C GLY A 254 -30.66 1.95 -34.89
N PRO A 255 -31.86 1.52 -35.37
CA PRO A 255 -32.97 0.76 -34.77
C PRO A 255 -33.01 -0.73 -35.22
N VAL A 256 -31.86 -1.41 -35.28
CA VAL A 256 -31.77 -2.82 -35.75
C VAL A 256 -32.11 -3.80 -34.61
N ALA A 257 -31.67 -3.54 -33.39
CA ALA A 257 -31.89 -4.41 -32.23
C ALA A 257 -33.37 -4.42 -31.74
N THR A 258 -34.08 -3.29 -31.86
CA THR A 258 -35.49 -3.18 -31.41
C THR A 258 -36.43 -3.96 -32.33
N LYS A 259 -36.14 -4.07 -33.63
CA LYS A 259 -36.92 -4.90 -34.58
C LYS A 259 -36.53 -6.38 -34.49
N ALA A 260 -35.27 -6.73 -34.24
CA ALA A 260 -34.85 -8.11 -34.03
C ALA A 260 -35.37 -8.69 -32.70
N MET A 261 -35.45 -7.90 -31.61
CA MET A 261 -36.11 -8.33 -30.36
C MET A 261 -37.64 -8.40 -30.48
N LYS A 262 -38.26 -7.60 -31.36
CA LYS A 262 -39.71 -7.66 -31.63
C LYS A 262 -40.08 -8.78 -32.63
N GLY A 263 -39.09 -9.42 -33.23
CA GLY A 263 -39.23 -10.51 -34.20
C GLY A 263 -39.36 -11.90 -33.57
N TYR A 264 -40.13 -12.04 -32.49
CA TYR A 264 -40.79 -13.29 -32.08
C TYR A 264 -41.84 -12.96 -31.00
N SER A 265 -42.76 -12.03 -31.28
CA SER A 265 -44.02 -11.95 -30.54
C SER A 265 -45.13 -12.54 -31.41
N ASP A 266 -45.90 -13.46 -30.83
CA ASP A 266 -46.93 -14.34 -31.42
C ASP A 266 -48.04 -13.70 -32.28
N GLU A 267 -47.96 -12.41 -32.61
CA GLU A 267 -49.00 -11.71 -33.38
C GLU A 267 -49.06 -12.13 -34.86
N ASN A 268 -47.96 -12.62 -35.45
CA ASN A 268 -47.94 -13.01 -36.86
C ASN A 268 -48.51 -14.41 -37.16
N ILE A 269 -48.90 -15.20 -36.16
CA ILE A 269 -49.48 -16.54 -36.37
C ILE A 269 -51.00 -16.45 -36.56
N HIS A 270 -51.66 -15.40 -36.06
CA HIS A 270 -53.11 -15.25 -36.20
C HIS A 270 -53.56 -14.74 -37.58
N GLU A 271 -52.72 -14.01 -38.32
CA GLU A 271 -53.10 -13.50 -39.64
C GLU A 271 -53.02 -14.52 -40.79
N ILE A 272 -52.32 -15.65 -40.60
CA ILE A 272 -52.20 -16.71 -41.63
C ILE A 272 -53.48 -17.57 -41.69
N GLY A 273 -54.30 -17.57 -40.63
CA GLY A 273 -55.56 -18.33 -40.57
C GLY A 273 -56.68 -17.77 -41.44
N ASP A 274 -56.74 -16.45 -41.63
CA ASP A 274 -57.88 -15.77 -42.29
C ASP A 274 -57.66 -15.41 -43.76
N MET A 275 -56.45 -15.60 -44.30
CA MET A 275 -56.09 -15.11 -45.65
C MET A 275 -56.30 -16.13 -46.78
N LYS A 276 -57.15 -17.15 -46.59
CA LYS A 276 -57.48 -18.14 -47.65
C LYS A 276 -58.78 -17.88 -48.43
N VAL A 277 -59.43 -16.73 -48.25
CA VAL A 277 -60.65 -16.37 -49.01
C VAL A 277 -60.62 -14.93 -49.51
N ARG A 278 -59.83 -14.65 -50.56
CA ARG A 278 -60.25 -13.76 -51.68
C ARG A 278 -59.14 -13.60 -52.72
N LYS A 279 -59.34 -14.24 -53.87
CA LYS A 279 -58.73 -13.84 -55.15
C LYS A 279 -59.41 -12.55 -55.65
N ASN A 280 -58.64 -11.51 -55.95
CA ASN A 280 -58.50 -10.93 -57.30
C ASN A 280 -57.88 -9.53 -57.30
N HIS A 281 -56.96 -9.35 -58.25
CA HIS A 281 -56.51 -8.12 -58.93
C HIS A 281 -56.32 -6.83 -58.11
N HIS A 282 -55.06 -6.50 -57.82
CA HIS A 282 -54.48 -5.21 -58.26
C HIS A 282 -52.95 -5.23 -58.24
N ARG A 283 -52.39 -4.91 -59.42
CA ARG A 283 -51.09 -4.30 -59.75
C ARG A 283 -50.01 -4.28 -58.65
N GLU A 284 -48.97 -5.08 -58.86
CA GLU A 284 -47.69 -5.01 -58.15
C GLU A 284 -47.13 -3.58 -58.19
N SER A 285 -46.93 -3.02 -57.00
CA SER A 285 -45.87 -2.03 -56.78
C SER A 285 -44.87 -2.69 -55.86
N ILE A 286 -43.71 -3.04 -56.42
CA ILE A 286 -42.54 -3.45 -55.65
C ILE A 286 -42.10 -2.19 -54.91
N ILE A 287 -42.50 -2.07 -53.65
CA ILE A 287 -41.92 -1.09 -52.73
C ILE A 287 -40.57 -1.69 -52.35
N GLU A 288 -39.51 -1.26 -53.04
CA GLU A 288 -38.15 -1.47 -52.55
C GLU A 288 -38.05 -0.83 -51.16
N PRO A 289 -37.62 -1.57 -50.11
CA PRO A 289 -37.23 -0.92 -48.87
C PRO A 289 -35.91 -0.19 -49.15
N GLN A 290 -36.00 1.12 -49.36
CA GLN A 290 -34.86 2.02 -49.41
C GLN A 290 -34.14 1.97 -48.06
N TYR A 291 -33.01 1.26 -48.01
CA TYR A 291 -32.24 1.02 -46.79
C TYR A 291 -30.76 1.40 -46.96
N ASP A 292 -30.47 2.51 -47.65
CA ASP A 292 -29.08 2.98 -47.81
C ASP A 292 -28.44 3.52 -46.52
N THR A 293 -29.24 3.97 -45.54
CA THR A 293 -28.74 4.43 -44.23
C THR A 293 -28.49 3.29 -43.22
N PHE A 294 -28.86 2.05 -43.53
CA PHE A 294 -28.82 0.89 -42.60
C PHE A 294 -27.53 0.10 -42.64
N CYS A 295 -26.89 -0.02 -43.81
CA CYS A 295 -25.59 -0.67 -43.92
C CYS A 295 -24.46 0.17 -43.31
N HIS A 296 -24.59 1.51 -43.28
CA HIS A 296 -23.55 2.41 -42.79
C HIS A 296 -23.38 2.36 -41.26
N GLY A 297 -24.48 2.33 -40.50
CA GLY A 297 -24.44 2.26 -39.02
C GLY A 297 -23.83 0.94 -38.52
N HIS A 298 -24.23 -0.19 -39.11
CA HIS A 298 -23.71 -1.51 -38.76
C HIS A 298 -22.21 -1.67 -39.12
N ALA A 299 -21.79 -1.20 -40.29
CA ALA A 299 -20.39 -1.21 -40.68
C ALA A 299 -19.53 -0.32 -39.75
N THR A 300 -20.05 0.84 -39.34
CA THR A 300 -19.40 1.76 -38.41
C THR A 300 -19.26 1.13 -37.02
N ALA A 301 -20.29 0.47 -36.50
CA ALA A 301 -20.26 -0.26 -35.24
C ALA A 301 -19.18 -1.35 -35.22
N ILE A 302 -19.09 -2.16 -36.28
CA ILE A 302 -18.05 -3.20 -36.41
C ILE A 302 -16.65 -2.58 -36.51
N TYR A 303 -16.52 -1.45 -37.19
CA TYR A 303 -15.24 -0.74 -37.31
C TYR A 303 -14.76 -0.24 -35.94
N ILE A 304 -15.66 0.31 -35.13
CA ILE A 304 -15.36 0.75 -33.75
C ILE A 304 -14.88 -0.44 -32.91
N ASP A 305 -15.61 -1.56 -32.89
CA ASP A 305 -15.19 -2.76 -32.14
C ASP A 305 -13.81 -3.26 -32.62
N LYS A 306 -13.54 -3.27 -33.94
CA LYS A 306 -12.23 -3.68 -34.50
C LYS A 306 -11.09 -2.76 -34.07
N PHE A 307 -11.32 -1.46 -34.04
CA PHE A 307 -10.32 -0.50 -33.59
C PHE A 307 -10.06 -0.65 -32.07
N SER A 308 -11.12 -0.75 -31.27
CA SER A 308 -11.05 -0.91 -29.82
C SER A 308 -10.27 -2.16 -29.40
N ARG A 309 -10.38 -3.26 -30.16
CA ARG A 309 -9.61 -4.51 -29.94
C ARG A 309 -8.10 -4.32 -29.95
N PHE A 310 -7.57 -3.36 -30.70
CA PHE A 310 -6.14 -3.09 -30.74
C PHE A 310 -5.76 -1.93 -29.81
N PHE A 311 -6.56 -0.85 -29.84
CA PHE A 311 -6.26 0.38 -29.12
C PHE A 311 -6.21 0.19 -27.60
N PHE A 312 -7.17 -0.53 -27.01
CA PHE A 312 -7.24 -0.72 -25.56
C PHE A 312 -6.06 -1.56 -25.02
N PRO A 313 -5.73 -2.75 -25.58
CA PRO A 313 -4.53 -3.50 -25.21
C PRO A 313 -3.23 -2.73 -25.36
N PHE A 314 -3.06 -2.03 -26.48
CA PHE A 314 -1.85 -1.26 -26.74
C PHE A 314 -1.69 -0.10 -25.74
N SER A 315 -2.76 0.66 -25.49
CA SER A 315 -2.76 1.76 -24.53
C SER A 315 -2.52 1.28 -23.10
N PHE A 316 -3.14 0.16 -22.69
CA PHE A 316 -2.91 -0.41 -21.37
C PHE A 316 -1.48 -0.94 -21.20
N PHE A 317 -0.88 -1.51 -22.25
CA PHE A 317 0.52 -1.93 -22.24
C PHE A 317 1.47 -0.75 -22.06
N ILE A 318 1.24 0.37 -22.76
CA ILE A 318 2.01 1.61 -22.57
C ILE A 318 1.87 2.11 -21.13
N LEU A 319 0.64 2.12 -20.59
CA LEU A 319 0.42 2.54 -19.20
C LEU A 319 1.21 1.67 -18.22
N ASN A 320 1.25 0.35 -18.42
CA ASN A 320 2.05 -0.54 -17.59
C ASN A 320 3.54 -0.17 -17.64
N ILE A 321 4.10 0.02 -18.84
CA ILE A 321 5.52 0.43 -18.98
C ILE A 321 5.77 1.74 -18.23
N VAL A 322 4.95 2.76 -18.44
CA VAL A 322 5.11 4.08 -17.79
C VAL A 322 4.98 3.96 -16.28
N TYR A 323 3.98 3.21 -15.80
CA TYR A 323 3.74 3.02 -14.37
C TYR A 323 4.92 2.33 -13.69
N TRP A 324 5.34 1.19 -14.20
CA TRP A 324 6.42 0.40 -13.61
C TRP A 324 7.77 1.10 -13.73
N THR A 325 8.04 1.86 -14.79
CA THR A 325 9.30 2.63 -14.90
C THR A 325 9.35 3.86 -14.00
N THR A 326 8.20 4.41 -13.60
CA THR A 326 8.15 5.61 -12.74
C THR A 326 8.22 5.25 -11.26
N PHE A 327 7.63 4.12 -10.85
CA PHE A 327 7.47 3.75 -9.43
C PHE A 327 8.37 2.61 -8.96
N LEU A 328 9.07 1.90 -9.85
CA LEU A 328 10.04 0.85 -9.51
C LEU A 328 11.47 1.41 -9.54
#